data_AF-A0A3B8J9F8-F1
#
_entry.id   AF-A0A3B8J9F8-F1
#
_cell.length_a   1.000
_cell.length_b   1.000
_cell.length_c   1.000
_cell.angle_alpha   90.00
_cell.angle_beta   90.00
_cell.angle_gamma   90.00
#
_symmetry.space_group_name_H-M   'P 1'
#
loop_
_entity.id
_entity.type
_entity.pdbx_description
1 polymer ?
#
loop_
_entity_poly.entity_id
_entity_poly.type
_entity_poly.pdbx_seq_one_letter_code
_entity_poly.pdbx_strand_id
1 'polypeptide(L)' 'MTASSKILVVDDDPAIRNLILRFLSKKNYQIQAAQDGKT' A
#
# COMPACT_ATOMS: atom_id res chain seq x y z
N MET A 1 21.73 -9.46 0.26
CA MET A 1 20.64 -8.58 0.70
C MET A 1 19.39 -8.96 -0.09
N THR A 2 18.32 -9.42 0.53
CA THR A 2 17.06 -9.74 -0.19
C THR A 2 16.33 -8.43 -0.50
N ALA A 3 15.96 -8.21 -1.76
CA ALA A 3 15.19 -7.04 -2.15
C ALA A 3 13.81 -7.05 -1.46
N SER A 4 13.39 -5.92 -0.92
CA SER A 4 12.05 -5.74 -0.36
C SER A 4 11.02 -5.65 -1.50
N SER A 5 9.98 -6.48 -1.47
CA SER A 5 8.91 -6.42 -2.49
C SER A 5 8.16 -5.10 -2.40
N LYS A 6 7.87 -4.50 -3.56
CA LYS A 6 7.15 -3.24 -3.68
C LYS A 6 5.67 -3.49 -3.94
N ILE A 7 4.80 -2.83 -3.17
CA ILE A 7 3.34 -2.98 -3.24
C ILE A 7 2.69 -1.59 -3.40
N LEU A 8 1.75 -1.46 -4.33
CA LEU A 8 0.87 -0.30 -4.47
C LEU A 8 -0.54 -0.70 -4.05
N VAL A 9 -1.12 0.02 -3.10
CA VAL A 9 -2.52 -0.13 -2.68
C VAL A 9 -3.35 0.95 -3.35
N VAL A 10 -4.37 0.57 -4.13
CA VAL A 10 -5.29 1.50 -4.80
C VAL A 10 -6.70 1.22 -4.30
N ASP A 11 -7.29 2.20 -3.64
CA ASP A 11 -8.66 2.15 -3.13
C ASP A 11 -9.13 3.60 -2.90
N ASP A 12 -10.34 3.92 -3.37
CA ASP A 12 -10.94 5.25 -3.26
C ASP A 12 -11.47 5.51 -1.84
N ASP A 13 -11.79 4.46 -1.08
CA ASP A 13 -12.18 4.57 0.32
C ASP A 13 -10.93 4.74 1.22
N PRO A 14 -10.76 5.90 1.90
CA PRO A 14 -9.62 6.12 2.77
C PRO A 14 -9.58 5.17 3.99
N ALA A 15 -10.72 4.69 4.49
CA ALA A 15 -10.76 3.77 5.62
C ALA A 15 -10.22 2.39 5.24
N ILE A 16 -10.62 1.86 4.08
CA ILE A 16 -10.13 0.58 3.56
C ILE A 16 -8.64 0.67 3.22
N ARG A 17 -8.24 1.72 2.49
CA ARG A 17 -6.83 1.96 2.17
C ARG A 17 -5.95 1.99 3.42
N ASN A 18 -6.36 2.72 4.45
CA ASN A 18 -5.62 2.81 5.71
C ASN A 18 -5.55 1.46 6.45
N LEU A 19 -6.63 0.68 6.46
CA LEU A 19 -6.63 -0.67 7.04
C LEU A 19 -5.58 -1.57 6.37
N ILE A 20 -5.54 -1.58 5.05
CA ILE A 20 -4.59 -2.39 4.26
C ILE A 20 -3.15 -1.92 4.52
N LEU A 21 -2.89 -0.60 4.51
CA LEU A 21 -1.57 -0.05 4.82
C LEU A 21 -1.06 -0.49 6.21
N ARG A 22 -1.91 -0.43 7.24
CA ARG A 22 -1.56 -0.86 8.61
C ARG A 22 -1.32 -2.36 8.73
N PHE A 23 -1.98 -3.16 7.90
CA PHE A 23 -1.75 -4.60 7.84
C PHE A 23 -0.40 -4.91 7.19
N LEU A 24 -0.12 -4.30 6.04
CA LEU A 24 1.10 -4.55 5.26
C LEU A 24 2.36 -3.97 5.89
N SER A 25 2.27 -2.86 6.64
CA SER A 25 3.42 -2.21 7.29
C SER A 25 4.11 -3.08 8.35
N LYS A 26 3.46 -4.15 8.81
CA LYS A 26 4.03 -5.15 9.73
C LYS A 26 5.06 -6.07 9.06
N LYS A 27 5.25 -5.95 7.75
CA LYS A 27 6.18 -6.76 6.94
C LYS A 27 7.23 -5.84 6.32
N ASN A 28 8.35 -6.42 5.90
CA ASN A 28 9.44 -5.68 5.26
C ASN A 28 9.14 -5.38 3.77
N TYR A 29 8.04 -4.69 3.49
CA TYR A 29 7.62 -4.26 2.15
C TYR A 29 7.85 -2.76 1.94
N GLN A 30 8.11 -2.37 0.69
CA GLN A 30 8.02 -0.98 0.27
C GLN A 30 6.59 -0.69 -0.19
N ILE A 31 5.85 0.11 0.57
CA ILE A 31 4.42 0.32 0.35
C ILE A 31 4.18 1.73 -0.20
N GLN A 32 3.33 1.82 -1.22
CA GLN A 32 2.77 3.08 -1.73
C GLN A 32 1.24 2.99 -1.75
N ALA A 33 0.56 4.13 -1.68
CA ALA A 33 -0.89 4.22 -1.76
C ALA A 33 -1.30 5.23 -2.84
N ALA A 34 -2.39 4.93 -3.53
CA ALA A 34 -3.08 5.85 -4.42
C ALA A 34 -4.59 5.75 -4.15
N GLN A 35 -5.31 6.84 -4.39
CA GLN A 35 -6.78 6.87 -4.30
C GLN A 35 -7.45 6.61 -5.66
N ASP A 36 -6.68 6.75 -6.75
CA ASP A 36 -7.13 6.70 -8.12
C ASP A 36 -5.97 6.32 -9.07
N GLY A 37 -6.30 6.12 -10.35
CA GLY A 37 -5.32 6.13 -11.43
C GLY A 37 -5.03 7.56 -11.91
N LYS A 38 -4.11 7.72 -12.87
CA LYS A 38 -3.90 9.02 -13.51
C LYS A 38 -5.11 9.40 -14.38
N THR A 39 -5.73 10.53 -14.04
CA THR A 39 -6.45 11.44 -14.95
C THR A 39 -5.80 12.81 -14.85
#